data_AF-A0A6V7HXT7-F1
#
_entry.id   AF-A0A6V7HXT7-F1
#
_cell.length_a   1.000
_cell.length_b   1.000
_cell.length_c   1.000
_cell.angle_alpha   90.00
_cell.angle_beta   90.00
_cell.angle_gamma   90.00
#
_symmetry.space_group_name_H-M   'P 1'
#
loop_
_entity.id
_entity.type
_entity.pdbx_description
1 polymer ?
#
loop_
_entity_poly.entity_id
_entity_poly.type
_entity_poly.pdbx_seq_one_letter_code
_entity_poly.pdbx_strand_id
1 'polypeptide(L)'
;PPDQRCMLYCQVDSKQHYKLANKVIDGTPCGLDTFDICVNGQCRPAGCDHVLNSTAQLDICGVCRGNNSTCQRIAGSYNESGFYGYRNVAKIPAGSSYIDVRLTAWGGTHNDKNYL
;
A
#
# COMPACT_ATOMS: atom_id res chain seq x y z
N PRO A 1 -3.06 19.05 -2.02
CA PRO A 1 -2.26 19.75 -0.97
C PRO A 1 -2.28 18.95 0.34
N PRO A 2 -1.22 18.98 1.18
CA PRO A 2 -1.17 18.26 2.46
C PRO A 2 -2.39 18.55 3.36
N ASP A 3 -2.85 19.79 3.32
CA ASP A 3 -3.94 20.34 4.16
C ASP A 3 -5.33 19.80 3.77
N GLN A 4 -5.46 19.19 2.59
CA GLN A 4 -6.72 18.57 2.15
C GLN A 4 -6.82 17.08 2.53
N ARG A 5 -5.72 16.44 2.93
CA ARG A 5 -5.72 14.99 3.25
C ARG A 5 -6.61 14.63 4.44
N CYS A 6 -6.80 15.58 5.35
CA CYS A 6 -7.63 15.41 6.54
C CYS A 6 -9.04 15.98 6.40
N MET A 7 -9.48 16.34 5.18
CA MET A 7 -10.86 16.68 4.89
C MET A 7 -11.65 15.43 4.50
N LEU A 8 -12.93 15.37 4.83
CA LEU A 8 -13.76 14.22 4.47
C LEU A 8 -14.39 14.44 3.08
N TYR A 9 -13.95 13.61 2.12
CA TYR A 9 -14.56 13.49 0.81
C TYR A 9 -15.14 12.08 0.65
N CYS A 10 -16.33 11.99 0.06
CA CYS A 10 -16.92 10.72 -0.32
C CYS A 10 -17.10 10.67 -1.84
N GLN A 11 -16.70 9.54 -2.43
CA GLN A 11 -16.92 9.26 -3.83
C GLN A 11 -18.19 8.41 -3.97
N VAL A 12 -19.13 8.86 -4.80
CA VAL A 12 -20.31 8.08 -5.19
C VAL A 12 -20.02 7.21 -6.41
N ASP A 13 -20.92 6.27 -6.76
CA ASP A 13 -20.74 5.34 -7.90
C ASP A 13 -20.47 6.04 -9.24
N SER A 14 -21.00 7.26 -9.42
CA SER A 14 -20.74 8.10 -10.60
C SER A 14 -19.32 8.70 -10.64
N LYS A 15 -18.44 8.32 -9.70
CA LYS A 15 -17.09 8.85 -9.48
C LYS A 15 -17.04 10.34 -9.14
N GLN A 16 -18.18 10.95 -8.82
CA GLN A 16 -18.24 12.31 -8.30
C GLN A 16 -17.83 12.33 -6.83
N HIS A 17 -17.10 13.38 -6.44
CA HIS A 17 -16.57 13.54 -5.09
C HIS A 17 -17.28 14.70 -4.40
N TYR A 18 -17.77 14.46 -3.19
CA TYR A 18 -18.45 15.47 -2.39
C TYR A 18 -17.73 15.68 -1.07
N LYS A 19 -17.48 16.95 -0.73
CA LYS A 19 -16.95 17.32 0.57
C LYS A 19 -18.06 17.22 1.61
N LEU A 20 -17.92 16.31 2.56
CA LEU A 20 -18.89 16.13 3.64
C LEU A 20 -18.50 16.85 4.93
N ALA A 21 -17.19 17.02 5.18
CA ALA A 21 -16.71 17.74 6.35
C ALA A 21 -15.36 18.43 6.11
N ASN A 22 -15.12 19.51 6.85
CA ASN A 22 -13.84 20.24 6.83
C ASN A 22 -12.71 19.49 7.54
N LYS A 23 -13.02 18.50 8.38
CA LYS A 23 -12.05 17.63 9.03
C LYS A 23 -12.63 16.24 9.26
N VAL A 24 -11.78 15.22 9.16
CA VAL A 24 -12.04 13.86 9.65
C VAL A 24 -11.89 13.79 11.18
N ILE A 25 -12.29 12.67 11.77
CA ILE A 25 -12.12 12.40 13.20
C ILE A 25 -10.62 12.24 13.49
N ASP A 26 -10.17 12.77 14.63
CA ASP A 26 -8.76 12.67 15.04
C ASP A 26 -8.34 11.20 15.19
N GLY A 27 -7.15 10.88 14.67
CA GLY A 27 -6.64 9.50 14.60
C GLY A 27 -6.88 8.79 13.26
N THR A 28 -7.66 9.38 12.35
CA THR A 28 -7.83 8.85 10.98
C THR A 28 -6.48 8.86 10.23
N PRO A 29 -6.04 7.75 9.60
CA PRO A 29 -4.84 7.76 8.76
C PRO A 29 -4.96 8.77 7.60
N CYS A 30 -3.89 9.51 7.33
CA CYS A 30 -3.89 10.52 6.27
C CYS A 30 -3.88 9.94 4.85
N GLY A 31 -3.56 8.66 4.69
CA GLY A 31 -3.42 8.00 3.40
C GLY A 31 -3.24 6.49 3.56
N LEU A 32 -3.20 5.77 2.42
CA LEU A 32 -3.14 4.30 2.39
C LEU A 32 -1.76 3.75 2.80
N ASP A 33 -0.68 4.45 2.42
CA ASP A 33 0.71 3.99 2.60
C ASP A 33 1.47 4.82 3.65
N THR A 34 0.76 5.38 4.63
CA THR A 34 1.37 6.15 5.72
C THR A 34 0.69 5.86 7.04
N PHE A 35 1.47 5.95 8.13
CA PHE A 35 0.95 5.92 9.49
C PHE A 35 0.62 7.31 10.04
N ASP A 36 0.89 8.37 9.28
CA ASP A 36 0.53 9.73 9.65
C ASP A 36 -0.97 9.79 9.94
N ILE A 37 -1.35 10.53 10.98
CA ILE A 37 -2.73 10.64 11.42
C ILE A 37 -3.21 12.08 11.40
N CYS A 38 -4.50 12.24 11.13
CA CYS A 38 -5.17 13.52 11.20
C CYS A 38 -5.38 13.93 12.66
N VAL A 39 -4.94 15.14 13.01
CA VAL A 39 -5.21 15.77 14.31
C VAL A 39 -5.62 17.21 14.06
N ASN A 40 -6.83 17.56 14.49
CA ASN A 40 -7.43 18.87 14.26
C ASN A 40 -7.41 19.32 12.79
N GLY A 41 -7.68 18.39 11.87
CA GLY A 41 -7.70 18.65 10.43
C GLY A 41 -6.32 18.83 9.78
N GLN A 42 -5.22 18.58 10.51
CA GLN A 42 -3.87 18.58 9.95
C GLN A 42 -3.29 17.17 9.97
N CYS A 43 -2.57 16.80 8.90
CA CYS A 43 -1.86 15.54 8.86
C CYS A 43 -0.57 15.66 9.69
N ARG A 44 -0.42 14.80 10.69
CA ARG A 44 0.71 14.81 11.62
C ARG A 44 1.50 13.50 11.53
N PRO A 45 2.85 13.55 11.59
CA PRO A 45 3.67 12.35 11.61
C PRO A 45 3.30 11.41 12.74
N ALA A 46 3.18 10.12 12.46
CA ALA A 46 2.98 9.08 13.46
C ALA A 46 3.65 7.77 13.04
N GLY A 47 3.95 6.93 14.02
CA GLY A 47 4.51 5.60 13.80
C GLY A 47 3.44 4.54 13.57
N CYS A 48 3.87 3.32 13.23
CA CYS A 48 2.97 2.16 13.08
C CYS A 48 2.20 1.77 14.35
N ASP A 49 2.56 2.36 15.49
CA ASP A 49 1.88 2.24 16.78
C ASP A 49 0.80 3.31 17.00
N HIS A 50 0.50 4.11 15.97
CA HIS A 50 -0.44 5.24 15.98
C HIS A 50 -0.10 6.33 17.01
N VAL A 51 1.17 6.42 17.41
CA VAL A 51 1.65 7.46 18.33
C VAL A 51 2.28 8.61 17.53
N LEU A 52 1.85 9.84 17.85
CA LEU A 52 2.36 11.06 17.21
C LEU A 52 3.87 11.22 17.41
N ASN A 53 4.56 11.57 16.32
CA ASN A 53 6.01 11.71 16.25
C ASN A 53 6.79 10.46 16.70
N SER A 54 6.16 9.29 16.73
CA SER A 54 6.83 8.02 17.00
C SER A 54 7.71 7.63 15.82
N THR A 55 8.89 7.09 16.10
CA THR A 55 9.81 6.53 15.09
C THR A 55 9.54 5.05 14.84
N ALA A 56 8.45 4.49 15.39
CA ALA A 56 8.07 3.10 15.19
C ALA A 56 7.73 2.82 13.72
N GLN A 57 8.38 1.81 13.15
CA GLN A 57 8.17 1.36 11.77
C GLN A 57 7.79 -0.12 11.75
N LEU A 58 7.10 -0.52 10.68
CA LEU A 58 6.91 -1.93 10.38
C LEU A 58 8.25 -2.55 10.00
N ASP A 59 8.47 -3.78 10.44
CA ASP A 59 9.54 -4.63 9.96
C ASP A 59 9.14 -5.32 8.64
N ILE A 60 10.02 -6.14 8.05
CA ILE A 60 9.71 -6.84 6.77
C ILE A 60 8.54 -7.83 6.91
N CYS A 61 8.23 -8.24 8.13
CA CYS A 61 7.14 -9.14 8.47
C CYS A 61 5.81 -8.41 8.69
N GLY A 62 5.78 -7.07 8.53
CA GLY A 62 4.59 -6.26 8.77
C GLY A 62 4.27 -6.11 10.25
N VAL A 63 5.24 -6.34 11.15
CA VAL A 63 5.07 -6.20 12.60
C VAL A 63 5.63 -4.85 13.03
N CYS A 64 4.82 -4.06 13.75
CA CYS A 64 5.26 -2.78 14.29
C CYS A 64 6.34 -2.96 15.36
N ARG A 65 7.48 -2.29 15.20
CA ARG A 65 8.69 -2.51 16.03
C ARG A 65 9.17 -3.97 16.02
N GLY A 66 8.89 -4.69 14.96
CA GLY A 66 9.40 -6.04 14.77
C GLY A 66 10.91 -6.06 14.50
N ASN A 67 11.48 -7.26 14.52
CA ASN A 67 12.90 -7.52 14.35
C ASN A 67 13.20 -8.45 13.16
N ASN A 68 12.26 -8.59 12.22
CA ASN A 68 12.35 -9.45 11.03
C ASN A 68 12.41 -10.97 11.32
N SER A 69 12.12 -11.42 12.54
CA SER A 69 12.28 -12.84 12.93
C SER A 69 11.01 -13.69 12.81
N THR A 70 9.84 -13.07 12.65
CA THR A 70 8.53 -13.77 12.67
C THR A 70 8.07 -14.26 11.30
N CYS A 71 8.86 -14.03 10.25
CA CYS A 71 8.57 -14.41 8.89
C CYS A 71 9.84 -14.83 8.14
N GLN A 72 9.66 -15.40 6.95
CA GLN A 72 10.74 -15.76 6.04
C GLN A 72 10.51 -15.13 4.67
N ARG A 73 11.60 -14.79 3.98
CA ARG A 73 11.53 -14.25 2.63
C ARG A 73 11.34 -15.38 1.62
N ILE A 74 10.31 -15.27 0.80
CA ILE A 74 10.04 -16.20 -0.31
C ILE A 74 10.26 -15.43 -1.62
N ALA A 75 11.01 -16.02 -2.54
CA ALA A 75 11.28 -15.44 -3.85
C ALA A 75 11.15 -16.52 -4.92
N GLY A 76 10.71 -16.11 -6.11
CA GLY A 76 10.57 -16.99 -7.27
C GLY A 76 10.44 -16.17 -8.54
N SER A 77 10.58 -16.84 -9.67
CA SER A 77 10.36 -16.26 -11.00
C SER A 77 9.50 -17.21 -11.81
N TYR A 78 8.75 -16.64 -12.76
CA TYR A 78 7.89 -17.37 -13.67
C TYR A 78 8.21 -16.92 -15.10
N ASN A 79 8.62 -17.86 -15.96
CA ASN A 79 9.14 -17.55 -17.29
C ASN A 79 8.61 -18.49 -18.39
N GLU A 80 7.46 -19.13 -18.19
CA GLU A 80 6.83 -19.94 -19.25
C GLU A 80 6.20 -19.06 -20.33
N SER A 81 6.35 -19.47 -21.58
CA SER A 81 5.80 -18.81 -22.77
C SER A 81 4.80 -19.72 -23.50
N GLY A 82 4.09 -19.18 -24.50
CA GLY A 82 3.20 -19.98 -25.37
C GLY A 82 1.77 -20.16 -24.85
N PHE A 83 1.31 -19.29 -23.95
CA PHE A 83 -0.07 -19.28 -23.47
C PHE A 83 -0.81 -18.01 -23.85
N TYR A 84 -2.06 -18.15 -24.27
CA TYR A 84 -2.96 -17.03 -24.55
C TYR A 84 -3.95 -16.85 -23.39
N GLY A 85 -4.00 -15.64 -22.84
CA GLY A 85 -4.93 -15.26 -21.76
C GLY A 85 -4.28 -15.17 -20.38
N TYR A 86 -5.12 -14.90 -19.38
CA TYR A 86 -4.69 -14.74 -17.99
C TYR A 86 -4.25 -16.07 -17.38
N ARG A 87 -3.15 -16.03 -16.63
CA ARG A 87 -2.61 -17.19 -15.93
C ARG A 87 -2.23 -16.83 -14.50
N ASN A 88 -2.51 -17.77 -13.59
CA ASN A 88 -2.05 -17.68 -12.21
C ASN A 88 -0.54 -18.00 -12.16
N VAL A 89 0.29 -17.01 -11.83
CA VAL A 89 1.75 -17.16 -11.73
C VAL A 89 2.23 -17.37 -10.30
N ALA A 90 1.47 -16.88 -9.31
CA ALA A 90 1.74 -17.05 -7.90
C ALA A 90 0.43 -16.88 -7.10
N LYS A 91 0.35 -17.55 -5.96
CA LYS A 91 -0.68 -17.30 -4.94
C LYS A 91 0.00 -16.69 -3.73
N ILE A 92 -0.41 -15.47 -3.35
CA ILE A 92 0.09 -14.79 -2.15
C ILE A 92 -0.79 -15.22 -0.97
N PRO A 93 -0.25 -15.94 0.04
CA PRO A 93 -1.01 -16.31 1.22
C PRO A 93 -1.44 -15.09 2.05
N ALA A 94 -2.56 -15.24 2.77
CA ALA A 94 -2.94 -14.24 3.77
C ALA A 94 -1.83 -14.09 4.83
N GLY A 95 -1.54 -12.86 5.23
CA GLY A 95 -0.46 -12.54 6.17
C GLY A 95 0.92 -12.36 5.53
N SER A 96 1.06 -12.51 4.20
CA SER A 96 2.28 -12.06 3.52
C SER A 96 2.41 -10.53 3.57
N SER A 97 3.62 -10.07 3.86
CA SER A 97 4.01 -8.66 3.92
C SER A 97 5.17 -8.40 2.96
N TYR A 98 5.43 -7.12 2.68
CA TYR A 98 6.56 -6.69 1.85
C TYR A 98 6.60 -7.39 0.48
N ILE A 99 5.44 -7.45 -0.18
CA ILE A 99 5.25 -8.13 -1.46
C ILE A 99 5.73 -7.22 -2.60
N ASP A 100 6.61 -7.75 -3.45
CA ASP A 100 7.13 -7.07 -4.63
C ASP A 100 6.99 -7.99 -5.85
N VAL A 101 6.22 -7.56 -6.85
CA VAL A 101 5.97 -8.30 -8.08
C VAL A 101 6.48 -7.46 -9.24
N ARG A 102 7.42 -8.01 -10.00
CA ARG A 102 8.05 -7.33 -11.13
C ARG A 102 7.88 -8.14 -12.40
N LEU A 103 7.34 -7.50 -13.43
CA LEU A 103 7.40 -7.99 -14.80
C LEU A 103 8.70 -7.50 -15.44
N THR A 104 9.46 -8.40 -16.06
CA THR A 104 10.64 -8.02 -16.87
C THR A 104 10.43 -8.52 -18.29
N ALA A 105 10.33 -7.59 -19.25
CA ALA A 105 10.14 -7.92 -20.65
C ALA A 105 11.40 -8.55 -21.25
N TRP A 106 11.23 -9.49 -22.18
CA TRP A 106 12.34 -10.09 -22.92
C TRP A 106 13.00 -9.05 -23.85
N GLY A 107 14.32 -8.91 -23.76
CA GLY A 107 15.11 -8.06 -24.66
C GLY A 107 14.95 -6.54 -24.46
N GLY A 108 14.38 -6.07 -23.34
CA GLY A 108 14.25 -4.64 -23.04
C GLY A 108 13.19 -3.90 -23.88
N THR A 109 12.30 -4.64 -24.55
CA THR A 109 11.21 -4.05 -25.34
C THR A 109 10.00 -3.75 -24.44
N HIS A 110 9.43 -2.54 -24.54
CA HIS A 110 8.32 -2.07 -23.70
C HIS A 110 6.94 -2.67 -24.09
N ASN A 111 6.85 -3.43 -25.18
CA ASN A 111 5.59 -3.87 -25.80
C ASN A 111 5.57 -5.37 -26.11
N ASP A 112 5.80 -6.22 -25.11
CA ASP A 112 5.73 -7.68 -25.25
C ASP A 112 4.30 -8.26 -25.07
N LYS A 113 3.29 -7.38 -25.00
CA LYS A 113 1.85 -7.72 -24.77
C LYS A 113 1.61 -8.52 -23.48
N ASN A 114 2.59 -8.55 -22.58
CA ASN A 114 2.48 -9.21 -21.31
C ASN A 114 2.07 -8.15 -20.28
N TYR A 115 0.90 -8.30 -19.69
CA TYR A 115 0.37 -7.35 -18.72
C TYR A 115 0.19 -8.11 -17.40
N LEU A 116 1.03 -7.78 -16.42
CA LEU A 116 0.74 -7.99 -14.99
C LEU A 116 -0.02 -6.78 -14.47
#